data_AF-A0A6G3BKY9-F1
#
_entry.id   AF-A0A6G3BKY9-F1
#
_cell.length_a   1.000
_cell.length_b   1.000
_cell.length_c   1.000
_cell.angle_alpha   90.00
_cell.angle_beta   90.00
_cell.angle_gamma   90.00
#
_symmetry.space_group_name_H-M   'P 1'
#
loop_
_entity.id
_entity.type
_entity.pdbx_description
1 polymer ?
#
loop_
_entity_poly.entity_id
_entity_poly.type
_entity_poly.pdbx_seq_one_letter_code
_entity_poly.pdbx_strand_id
1 'polypeptide(L)'
;MSAHRLSAATGVVLAALVGKDSSAAGIAAALEAAGLLQSPESAAELVALRGQVAELETAVAHTLASHVKYADSPHCEADGDPWPCHTVTTLAPAGWPMSDGPAPRDLRPGAEAARRMLRDRPVAEDPHDSPLHHTYAVGRDLPEVTA
;
A
#
# COMPACT_ATOMS: atom_id res chain seq x y z
N MET A 1 -27.26 -15.20 10.88
CA MET A 1 -26.01 -15.72 10.25
C MET A 1 -26.42 -16.74 9.19
N SER A 2 -26.05 -16.56 7.91
CA SER A 2 -26.48 -17.45 6.83
C SER A 2 -25.59 -18.69 6.69
N ALA A 3 -26.10 -19.78 6.11
CA ALA A 3 -25.35 -21.02 5.88
C ALA A 3 -24.08 -20.80 5.03
N HIS A 4 -24.12 -19.84 4.10
CA HIS A 4 -22.96 -19.42 3.32
C HIS A 4 -21.86 -18.78 4.19
N ARG A 5 -22.22 -17.89 5.13
CA ARG A 5 -21.25 -17.27 6.05
C ARG A 5 -20.63 -18.30 6.99
N LEU A 6 -21.43 -19.25 7.46
CA LEU A 6 -20.95 -20.38 8.27
C LEU A 6 -19.93 -21.24 7.50
N SER A 7 -20.24 -21.62 6.26
CA SER A 7 -19.34 -22.42 5.44
C SER A 7 -18.03 -21.69 5.13
N ALA A 8 -18.12 -20.38 4.84
CA ALA A 8 -16.94 -19.53 4.64
C ALA A 8 -16.07 -19.46 5.90
N ALA A 9 -16.67 -19.26 7.07
CA ALA A 9 -15.95 -19.23 8.35
C ALA A 9 -15.27 -20.57 8.65
N THR A 10 -15.94 -21.70 8.40
CA THR A 10 -15.32 -23.02 8.53
C THR A 10 -14.09 -23.16 7.64
N GLY A 11 -14.16 -22.71 6.38
CA GLY A 11 -13.03 -22.71 5.46
C GLY A 11 -11.85 -21.88 5.96
N VAL A 12 -12.11 -20.66 6.45
CA VAL A 12 -11.07 -19.77 6.98
C VAL A 12 -10.43 -20.34 8.24
N VAL A 13 -11.22 -20.86 9.18
CA VAL A 13 -10.71 -21.50 10.41
C VAL A 13 -9.84 -22.70 10.06
N LEU A 14 -10.29 -23.56 9.15
CA LEU A 14 -9.54 -24.76 8.76
C LEU A 14 -8.24 -24.40 8.04
N ALA A 15 -8.25 -23.37 7.18
CA ALA A 15 -7.03 -22.85 6.56
C ALA A 15 -6.05 -22.26 7.59
N ALA A 16 -6.54 -21.51 8.58
CA ALA A 16 -5.72 -20.93 9.64
C ALA A 16 -5.11 -22.02 10.54
N LEU A 17 -5.85 -23.09 10.85
CA LEU A 17 -5.37 -24.22 11.66
C LEU A 17 -4.22 -24.99 11.02
N VAL A 18 -4.15 -25.03 9.67
CA VAL A 18 -3.07 -25.69 8.91
C VAL A 18 -1.96 -24.69 8.51
N GLY A 19 -2.18 -23.40 8.75
CA GLY A 19 -1.26 -22.31 8.43
C GLY A 19 -0.10 -22.18 9.42
N LYS A 20 0.71 -21.14 9.21
CA LYS A 20 1.88 -20.85 10.06
C LYS A 20 1.52 -20.40 11.47
N ASP A 21 0.33 -19.82 11.66
CA ASP A 21 -0.14 -19.32 12.96
C ASP A 21 -1.54 -19.86 13.25
N SER A 22 -1.59 -21.03 13.90
CA SER A 22 -2.82 -21.69 14.34
C SER A 22 -3.27 -21.21 15.72
N SER A 23 -2.69 -20.14 16.26
CA SER A 23 -3.10 -19.57 17.54
C SER A 23 -4.51 -18.98 17.45
N ALA A 24 -5.17 -18.80 18.60
CA ALA A 24 -6.46 -18.12 18.64
C ALA A 24 -6.38 -16.70 18.04
N ALA A 25 -5.25 -16.01 18.24
CA ALA A 25 -5.01 -14.69 17.66
C ALA A 25 -4.87 -14.76 16.13
N GLY A 26 -4.12 -15.73 15.61
CA GLY A 26 -3.97 -15.96 14.16
C GLY A 26 -5.30 -16.28 13.48
N ILE A 27 -6.13 -17.12 14.10
CA ILE A 27 -7.48 -17.46 13.60
C ILE A 27 -8.39 -16.22 13.62
N ALA A 28 -8.36 -15.44 14.70
CA ALA A 28 -9.14 -14.20 14.80
C ALA A 28 -8.72 -13.19 13.72
N ALA A 29 -7.42 -13.02 13.49
CA ALA A 29 -6.90 -12.15 12.44
C ALA A 29 -7.32 -12.60 11.04
N ALA A 30 -7.33 -13.91 10.78
CA ALA A 30 -7.80 -14.46 9.50
C ALA A 30 -9.30 -14.22 9.28
N LEU A 31 -10.12 -14.40 10.33
CA LEU A 31 -11.56 -14.13 10.27
C LEU A 31 -11.87 -12.64 10.09
N GLU A 32 -11.13 -11.74 10.75
CA GLU A 32 -11.24 -10.29 10.57
C GLU A 32 -10.84 -9.89 9.15
N ALA A 33 -9.71 -10.40 8.63
CA ALA A 33 -9.26 -10.12 7.26
C ALA A 33 -10.26 -10.60 6.20
N ALA A 34 -10.95 -11.71 6.48
CA ALA A 34 -12.04 -12.22 5.65
C ALA A 34 -13.38 -11.45 5.83
N GLY A 35 -13.43 -10.46 6.74
CA GLY A 35 -14.63 -9.67 7.02
C GLY A 35 -15.76 -10.46 7.70
N LEU A 36 -15.43 -11.60 8.32
CA LEU A 36 -16.42 -12.52 8.91
C LEU A 36 -16.83 -12.15 10.33
N LEU A 37 -16.03 -11.32 11.02
CA LEU A 37 -16.37 -10.75 12.32
C LEU A 37 -17.19 -9.45 12.21
N GLN A 38 -17.33 -8.91 11.00
CA GLN A 38 -18.04 -7.66 10.75
C GLN A 38 -19.54 -7.89 10.51
N SER A 39 -20.34 -6.86 10.82
CA SER A 39 -21.73 -6.81 10.39
C SER A 39 -21.80 -6.94 8.85
N PRO A 40 -22.87 -7.52 8.30
CA PRO A 40 -23.01 -7.62 6.84
C PRO A 40 -23.00 -6.23 6.17
N GLU A 41 -23.46 -5.19 6.86
CA GLU A 41 -23.45 -3.80 6.40
C GLU A 41 -22.03 -3.26 6.29
N SER A 42 -21.21 -3.39 7.35
CA SER A 42 -19.82 -2.91 7.35
C SER A 42 -18.95 -3.68 6.35
N ALA A 43 -19.18 -4.99 6.21
CA ALA A 43 -18.49 -5.79 5.19
C ALA A 43 -18.82 -5.33 3.76
N ALA A 44 -20.09 -5.01 3.49
CA ALA A 44 -20.51 -4.51 2.17
C ALA A 44 -19.92 -3.12 1.86
N GLU A 45 -19.90 -2.23 2.85
CA GLU A 45 -19.28 -0.91 2.73
C GLU A 45 -17.78 -1.01 2.44
N LEU A 46 -17.07 -1.90 3.14
CA LEU A 46 -15.64 -2.11 2.93
C LEU A 46 -15.34 -2.61 1.51
N VAL A 47 -16.15 -3.53 0.98
CA VAL A 47 -16.05 -3.97 -0.42
C VAL A 47 -16.30 -2.82 -1.39
N ALA A 48 -17.31 -1.99 -1.14
CA ALA A 48 -17.60 -0.83 -1.98
C ALA A 48 -16.43 0.18 -1.98
N LEU A 49 -15.87 0.47 -0.81
CA LEU A 49 -14.72 1.37 -0.66
C LEU A 49 -13.47 0.83 -1.36
N ARG A 50 -13.19 -0.47 -1.24
CA ARG A 50 -12.08 -1.11 -1.97
C ARG A 50 -12.26 -1.00 -3.49
N GLY A 51 -13.50 -1.11 -3.98
CA GLY A 51 -13.84 -0.87 -5.38
C GLY A 51 -13.53 0.57 -5.80
N GLN A 52 -13.98 1.55 -5.03
CA GLN A 52 -13.71 2.97 -5.30
C GLN A 52 -12.22 3.29 -5.30
N VAL A 53 -11.45 2.71 -4.36
CA VAL A 53 -9.99 2.87 -4.32
C VAL A 53 -9.34 2.31 -5.59
N ALA A 54 -9.73 1.11 -6.03
CA ALA A 54 -9.18 0.52 -7.25
C ALA A 54 -9.51 1.34 -8.52
N GLU A 55 -10.72 1.91 -8.58
CA GLU A 55 -11.11 2.84 -9.65
C GLU A 55 -10.27 4.12 -9.63
N LEU A 56 -10.07 4.71 -8.45
CA LEU A 56 -9.25 5.91 -8.27
C LEU A 56 -7.78 5.65 -8.60
N GLU A 57 -7.21 4.54 -8.16
CA GLU A 57 -5.84 4.14 -8.50
C GLU A 57 -5.67 3.99 -10.01
N THR A 58 -6.66 3.43 -10.70
CA THR A 58 -6.67 3.32 -12.17
C THR A 58 -6.74 4.69 -12.83
N ALA A 59 -7.60 5.59 -12.33
CA ALA A 59 -7.73 6.95 -12.85
C ALA A 59 -6.44 7.76 -12.65
N VAL A 60 -5.79 7.63 -11.49
CA VAL A 60 -4.50 8.26 -11.19
C VAL A 60 -3.42 7.73 -12.13
N ALA A 61 -3.30 6.41 -12.28
CA ALA A 61 -2.34 5.80 -13.19
C ALA A 61 -2.54 6.25 -14.65
N HIS A 62 -3.79 6.34 -15.10
CA HIS A 62 -4.14 6.85 -16.43
C HIS A 62 -3.76 8.33 -16.61
N THR A 63 -4.02 9.15 -15.60
CA THR A 63 -3.69 10.58 -15.60
C THR A 63 -2.18 10.77 -15.67
N LEU A 64 -1.42 10.07 -14.84
CA LEU A 64 0.05 10.11 -14.85
C LEU A 64 0.62 9.65 -16.20
N ALA A 65 0.11 8.55 -16.76
CA ALA A 65 0.57 8.04 -18.06
C ALA A 65 0.32 9.04 -19.20
N SER A 66 -0.81 9.75 -19.17
CA SER A 66 -1.13 10.78 -20.15
C SER A 66 -0.18 11.97 -20.06
N HIS A 67 0.17 12.40 -18.86
CA HIS A 67 1.12 13.50 -18.65
C HIS A 67 2.55 13.12 -19.07
N VAL A 68 3.02 11.91 -18.73
CA VAL A 68 4.38 11.46 -19.12
C VAL A 68 4.51 11.34 -20.64
N LYS A 69 3.48 10.82 -21.32
CA LYS A 69 3.50 10.63 -22.78
C LYS A 69 3.53 11.95 -23.55
N TYR A 70 2.94 13.00 -22.99
CA TYR A 70 2.74 14.28 -23.65
C TYR A 70 3.22 15.43 -22.76
N ALA A 71 4.45 15.33 -22.25
CA ALA A 71 5.03 16.30 -21.29
C ALA A 71 5.12 17.74 -21.83
N ASP A 72 5.07 17.91 -23.15
CA ASP A 72 5.10 19.17 -23.89
C ASP A 72 3.75 19.54 -24.53
N SER A 73 2.68 18.78 -24.25
CA SER A 73 1.35 19.06 -24.80
C SER A 73 0.74 20.33 -24.21
N PRO A 74 -0.08 21.08 -24.99
CA PRO A 74 -0.90 22.19 -24.48
C PRO A 74 -1.78 21.82 -23.28
N HIS A 75 -2.00 20.52 -23.03
CA HIS A 75 -2.71 20.02 -21.85
C HIS A 75 -1.93 20.24 -20.54
N CYS A 76 -0.60 20.28 -20.58
CA CYS A 76 0.22 20.72 -19.45
C CYS A 76 0.40 22.24 -19.41
N GLU A 77 0.36 22.93 -20.56
CA GLU A 77 0.48 24.38 -20.64
C GLU A 77 -0.71 25.13 -20.03
N ALA A 78 -1.88 24.48 -19.87
CA ALA A 78 -3.07 25.07 -19.27
C ALA A 78 -2.81 25.62 -17.85
N ASP A 79 -1.84 25.06 -17.13
CA ASP A 79 -1.46 25.48 -15.78
C ASP A 79 -0.30 26.48 -15.75
N GLY A 80 0.38 26.73 -16.89
CA GLY A 80 1.53 27.64 -16.99
C GLY A 80 2.77 27.22 -16.18
N ASP A 81 2.75 26.03 -15.57
CA ASP A 81 3.77 25.54 -14.67
C ASP A 81 4.93 24.83 -15.42
N PRO A 82 6.18 24.95 -14.94
CA PRO A 82 7.30 24.21 -15.48
C PRO A 82 7.13 22.70 -15.27
N TRP A 83 7.50 21.90 -16.27
CA TRP A 83 7.53 20.45 -16.13
C TRP A 83 8.61 20.02 -15.10
N PRO A 84 8.34 19.00 -14.26
CA PRO A 84 7.08 18.28 -14.10
C PRO A 84 5.97 19.15 -13.48
N CYS A 85 4.79 19.16 -14.12
CA CYS A 85 3.69 20.00 -13.67
C CYS A 85 3.16 19.56 -12.29
N HIS A 86 2.44 20.45 -11.61
CA HIS A 86 1.92 20.21 -10.26
C HIS A 86 1.11 18.91 -10.17
N THR A 87 0.27 18.61 -11.15
CA THR A 87 -0.55 17.38 -11.18
C THR A 87 0.30 16.11 -11.11
N VAL A 88 1.41 16.06 -11.83
CA VAL A 88 2.34 14.91 -11.79
C VAL A 88 3.05 14.85 -10.45
N THR A 89 3.48 15.99 -9.92
CA THR A 89 4.17 16.07 -8.62
C THR A 89 3.27 15.61 -7.46
N THR A 90 1.97 15.92 -7.51
CA THR A 90 1.01 15.55 -6.46
C THR A 90 0.55 14.09 -6.55
N LEU A 91 0.42 13.55 -7.76
CA LEU A 91 -0.09 12.20 -7.97
C LEU A 91 1.01 11.15 -8.02
N ALA A 92 2.27 11.54 -8.24
CA ALA A 92 3.38 10.59 -8.27
C ALA A 92 3.57 9.95 -6.88
N PRO A 93 3.64 8.61 -6.80
CA PRO A 93 3.94 7.96 -5.54
C PRO A 93 5.37 8.27 -5.09
N ALA A 94 5.59 8.29 -3.77
CA ALA A 94 6.91 8.50 -3.20
C ALA A 94 7.92 7.48 -3.76
N GLY A 95 8.90 7.95 -4.54
CA GLY A 95 9.93 7.13 -5.16
C GLY A 95 9.84 6.96 -6.68
N TRP A 96 8.88 7.59 -7.37
CA TRP A 96 8.98 7.73 -8.82
C TRP A 96 10.16 8.62 -9.20
N PRO A 97 11.10 8.15 -10.05
CA PRO A 97 12.18 9.00 -10.53
C PRO A 97 11.57 10.04 -11.48
N MET A 98 11.33 11.24 -10.96
CA MET A 98 11.05 12.43 -11.77
C MET A 98 12.29 12.69 -12.63
N SER A 99 12.35 12.03 -13.79
CA SER A 99 13.43 12.26 -14.75
C SER A 99 13.14 13.56 -15.46
N ASP A 100 13.95 14.57 -15.18
CA ASP A 100 14.10 15.76 -16.01
C ASP A 100 14.34 15.30 -17.46
N GLY A 101 13.48 15.71 -18.40
CA GLY A 101 13.70 15.42 -19.83
C GLY A 101 15.03 16.04 -20.35
N PRO A 102 15.56 15.66 -21.53
CA PRO A 102 14.87 15.04 -22.67
C PRO A 102 15.50 13.74 -23.24
N ALA A 103 14.63 12.92 -23.87
CA ALA A 103 14.84 11.78 -24.80
C ALA A 103 15.71 10.59 -24.34
N PRO A 104 15.34 9.34 -24.72
CA PRO A 104 15.99 8.14 -24.22
C PRO A 104 17.39 7.99 -24.81
N ARG A 105 18.42 8.39 -24.04
CA ARG A 105 19.78 7.92 -24.28
C ARG A 105 19.84 6.45 -23.90
N ASP A 106 20.39 5.65 -24.80
CA ASP A 106 20.55 4.19 -24.68
C ASP A 106 20.99 3.79 -23.25
N LEU A 107 20.05 3.27 -22.45
CA LEU A 107 20.20 3.04 -20.99
C LEU A 107 21.05 1.81 -20.65
N ARG A 108 21.60 1.12 -21.66
CA ARG A 108 22.40 -0.10 -21.49
C ARG A 108 23.64 0.08 -20.59
N PRO A 109 24.39 1.19 -20.63
CA PRO A 109 25.56 1.37 -19.76
C PRO A 109 25.19 1.61 -18.28
N GLY A 110 24.04 2.24 -18.01
CA GLY A 110 23.63 2.61 -16.64
C GLY A 110 23.08 1.44 -15.82
N ALA A 111 22.36 0.51 -16.48
CA ALA A 111 21.81 -0.66 -15.82
C ALA A 111 22.89 -1.62 -15.28
N GLU A 112 24.03 -1.71 -15.97
CA GLU A 112 25.14 -2.57 -15.56
C GLU A 112 25.92 -1.96 -14.37
N ALA A 113 26.11 -0.64 -14.37
CA ALA A 113 26.68 0.09 -13.24
C ALA A 113 25.79 0.02 -11.98
N ALA A 114 24.46 0.17 -12.13
CA ALA A 114 23.52 0.06 -11.01
C ALA A 114 23.47 -1.36 -10.41
N ARG A 115 23.53 -2.40 -11.25
CA ARG A 115 23.62 -3.80 -10.79
C ARG A 115 24.89 -4.07 -10.00
N ARG A 116 26.01 -3.47 -10.40
CA ARG A 116 27.29 -3.59 -9.67
C ARG A 116 27.21 -2.92 -8.30
N MET A 117 26.63 -1.71 -8.23
CA MET A 117 26.46 -1.00 -6.96
C MET A 117 25.49 -1.69 -5.99
N LEU A 118 24.41 -2.32 -6.49
CA LEU A 118 23.53 -3.10 -5.62
C LEU A 118 24.18 -4.38 -5.09
N ARG A 119 25.08 -5.00 -5.86
CA ARG A 119 25.77 -6.23 -5.47
C ARG A 119 26.81 -5.98 -4.37
N ASP A 120 27.41 -4.79 -4.35
CA ASP A 120 28.45 -4.39 -3.39
C ASP A 120 27.88 -3.58 -2.20
N ARG A 121 26.55 -3.44 -2.08
CA ARG A 121 25.93 -2.64 -1.02
C ARG A 121 25.91 -3.44 0.30
N PRO A 122 26.51 -2.94 1.40
CA PRO A 122 26.41 -3.59 2.69
C PRO A 122 24.93 -3.62 3.12
N VAL A 123 24.48 -4.76 3.63
CA VAL A 123 23.14 -4.91 4.18
C VAL A 123 23.03 -3.98 5.39
N ALA A 124 22.28 -2.90 5.24
CA ALA A 124 21.96 -2.04 6.37
C ALA A 124 20.99 -2.81 7.27
N GLU A 125 21.35 -2.97 8.54
CA GLU A 125 20.47 -3.54 9.56
C GLU A 125 19.19 -2.69 9.64
N ASP A 126 18.04 -3.36 9.69
CA ASP A 126 16.75 -2.70 9.86
C ASP A 126 16.75 -1.94 11.19
N PRO A 127 16.54 -0.60 11.19
CA PRO A 127 16.47 0.19 12.41
C PRO A 127 15.43 -0.33 13.41
N HIS A 128 14.45 -1.11 12.95
CA HIS A 128 13.38 -1.69 13.76
C HIS A 128 13.72 -3.06 14.37
N ASP A 129 14.85 -3.68 13.98
CA ASP A 129 15.35 -4.93 14.56
C ASP A 129 16.19 -4.73 15.83
N SER A 130 16.33 -3.47 16.29
CA SER A 130 17.00 -3.18 17.55
C SER A 130 16.16 -3.66 18.76
N PRO A 131 16.73 -4.48 19.69
CA PRO A 131 16.00 -5.07 20.83
C PRO A 131 15.40 -4.06 21.84
N LEU A 132 15.64 -2.77 21.63
CA LEU A 132 15.13 -1.67 22.46
C LEU A 132 13.78 -1.11 21.96
N HIS A 133 13.25 -1.58 20.84
CA HIS A 133 11.99 -1.11 20.24
C HIS A 133 10.74 -1.95 20.61
N HIS A 134 10.68 -2.52 21.81
CA HIS A 134 9.44 -3.11 22.32
C HIS A 134 9.22 -2.80 23.81
N THR A 135 8.36 -1.84 24.11
CA THR A 135 7.42 -1.87 25.26
C THR A 135 6.49 -0.66 25.22
N TYR A 136 5.37 -0.76 24.51
CA TYR A 136 4.21 0.07 24.81
C TYR A 136 3.36 -0.66 25.85
N ALA A 137 3.55 -0.33 27.13
CA ALA A 137 2.61 -0.68 28.18
C ALA A 137 1.59 0.45 28.31
N VAL A 138 0.58 0.49 27.44
CA VAL A 138 -0.49 1.50 27.52
C VAL A 138 -1.69 0.91 28.25
N GLY A 139 -1.65 1.06 29.58
CA GLY A 139 -2.75 0.79 30.51
C GLY A 139 -2.81 1.81 31.64
N ARG A 140 -2.22 3.00 31.46
CA ARG A 140 -2.11 4.04 32.49
C ARG A 140 -2.72 5.41 32.14
N ASP A 141 -3.26 5.58 30.94
CA ASP A 141 -3.85 6.85 30.49
C ASP A 141 -5.37 6.79 30.30
N LEU A 142 -6.09 6.07 31.16
CA LEU A 142 -7.55 6.21 31.27
C LEU A 142 -7.86 7.00 32.54
N PRO A 143 -8.67 8.08 32.47
CA PRO A 143 -9.08 8.81 33.65
C PRO A 143 -9.91 7.91 34.58
N GLU A 144 -9.61 7.95 35.88
CA GLU A 144 -10.41 7.27 36.89
C GLU A 144 -11.84 7.84 36.90
N VAL A 145 -12.83 7.00 36.59
CA VAL A 145 -14.24 7.34 36.74
C VAL A 145 -14.58 7.20 38.22
N THR A 146 -14.56 8.31 38.95
CA THR A 146 -15.07 8.36 40.33
C THR A 146 -16.60 8.23 40.33
N ALA A 147 -17.11 7.31 41.14
CA ALA A 147 -18.54 7.04 41.34
C ALA A 147 -19.27 8.16 42.09
#